data_AF-A0AAD5J1I6-F1
#
_entry.id   AF-A0AAD5J1I6-F1
#
_cell.length_a   1.000
_cell.length_b   1.000
_cell.length_c   1.000
_cell.angle_alpha   90.00
_cell.angle_beta   90.00
_cell.angle_gamma   90.00
#
_symmetry.space_group_name_H-M   'P 1'
#
loop_
_entity.id
_entity.type
_entity.pdbx_description
1 polymer ?
#
loop_
_entity_poly.entity_id
_entity_poly.type
_entity_poly.pdbx_seq_one_letter_code
_entity_poly.pdbx_strand_id
1 'polypeptide(L)'
;MEIRIVSREMIKPSSPTPNHLKSHKMSPMDQLVRDSYFSFALFYSSGSAPLSSDHLKKSLSKTLTYYYPFAGRLNKDHHLSSVDCDDYGVTFVEARVAGDISGLLKSPELELMVKRLRAYSPDEMLSAQVS
;
A
#
# COMPACT_ATOMS: atom_id res chain seq x y z
N MET A 1 0.02 14.68 18.43
CA MET A 1 -1.26 14.06 17.98
C MET A 1 -1.23 12.57 18.28
N GLU A 2 -2.31 12.00 18.82
CA GLU A 2 -2.41 10.55 19.08
C GLU A 2 -2.99 9.84 17.85
N ILE A 3 -2.33 8.78 17.40
CA ILE A 3 -2.74 7.95 16.25
C ILE A 3 -3.20 6.60 16.79
N ARG A 4 -4.42 6.19 16.44
CA ARG A 4 -4.99 4.89 16.78
C ARG A 4 -5.30 4.10 15.53
N ILE A 5 -4.70 2.92 15.40
CA ILE A 5 -5.03 1.98 14.33
C ILE A 5 -6.42 1.38 14.61
N VAL A 6 -7.28 1.40 13.60
CA VAL A 6 -8.64 0.84 13.65
C VAL A 6 -8.66 -0.55 13.05
N SER A 7 -8.03 -0.74 11.89
CA SER A 7 -8.00 -2.03 11.19
C SER A 7 -6.75 -2.16 10.32
N ARG A 8 -6.38 -3.42 10.06
CA ARG A 8 -5.35 -3.81 9.08
C ARG A 8 -5.91 -4.97 8.29
N GLU A 9 -5.98 -4.84 6.98
CA GLU A 9 -6.60 -5.82 6.09
C GLU A 9 -5.74 -6.05 4.86
N MET A 10 -5.79 -7.28 4.32
CA MET A 10 -5.16 -7.61 3.04
C MET A 10 -6.21 -7.55 1.94
N ILE A 11 -6.10 -6.57 1.05
CA ILE A 11 -7.04 -6.36 -0.05
C ILE A 11 -6.54 -7.11 -1.28
N LYS A 12 -7.32 -8.08 -1.72
CA LYS A 12 -7.05 -8.89 -2.91
C LYS A 12 -7.79 -8.33 -4.13
N PRO A 13 -7.36 -8.69 -5.36
CA PRO A 13 -8.13 -8.44 -6.56
C PRO A 13 -9.57 -8.98 -6.45
N SER A 14 -10.52 -8.26 -7.03
CA SER A 14 -11.93 -8.66 -7.03
C SER A 14 -12.22 -9.86 -7.95
N SER A 15 -11.32 -10.14 -8.89
CA SER A 15 -11.32 -11.33 -9.72
C SER A 15 -9.91 -11.89 -9.79
N PRO A 16 -9.75 -13.23 -9.80
CA PRO A 16 -8.44 -13.86 -9.73
C PRO A 16 -7.60 -13.56 -10.97
N THR A 17 -6.29 -13.46 -10.78
CA THR A 17 -5.34 -13.27 -11.89
C THR A 17 -5.33 -14.51 -12.79
N PRO A 18 -5.60 -14.38 -14.10
CA PRO A 18 -5.55 -15.49 -15.04
C PRO A 18 -4.19 -16.19 -15.05
N ASN A 19 -4.16 -17.52 -15.24
CA ASN A 19 -2.93 -18.32 -15.15
C ASN A 19 -1.78 -17.82 -16.05
N HIS A 20 -2.10 -17.34 -17.26
CA HIS A 20 -1.09 -16.82 -18.18
C HIS A 20 -0.51 -15.44 -17.79
N LEU A 21 -1.10 -14.77 -16.79
CA LEU A 21 -0.66 -13.48 -16.25
C LEU A 21 -0.01 -13.61 -14.86
N LYS A 22 0.17 -14.83 -14.35
CA LYS A 22 0.72 -15.07 -13.01
C LYS A 22 2.19 -14.69 -12.84
N SER A 23 2.91 -14.43 -13.93
CA SER A 23 4.30 -13.97 -13.88
C SER A 23 4.46 -12.69 -14.69
N HIS A 24 4.84 -11.61 -14.01
CA HIS A 24 5.12 -10.33 -14.64
C HIS A 24 6.64 -10.10 -14.66
N LYS A 25 7.23 -10.11 -15.86
CA LYS A 25 8.68 -9.87 -16.04
C LYS A 25 8.96 -8.37 -15.99
N MET A 26 9.95 -7.99 -15.18
CA MET A 26 10.39 -6.61 -15.07
C MET A 26 11.38 -6.26 -16.18
N SER A 27 11.29 -5.03 -16.70
CA SER A 27 12.24 -4.56 -17.69
C SER A 27 13.63 -4.36 -17.06
N PRO A 28 14.71 -4.30 -17.85
CA PRO A 28 16.04 -3.95 -17.34
C PRO A 28 16.06 -2.60 -16.60
N MET A 29 15.19 -1.66 -16.98
CA MET A 29 15.08 -0.36 -16.33
C MET A 29 14.52 -0.48 -14.91
N ASP A 30 13.48 -1.30 -14.74
CA ASP A 30 12.90 -1.59 -13.43
C ASP A 30 13.91 -2.30 -12.50
N GLN A 31 14.76 -3.16 -13.06
CA GLN A 31 15.81 -3.88 -12.33
C GLN A 31 16.95 -2.97 -11.82
N LEU A 32 17.09 -1.75 -12.34
CA LEU A 32 18.06 -0.78 -11.81
C LEU A 32 17.59 -0.12 -10.52
N VAL A 33 16.28 -0.13 -10.23
CA VAL A 33 15.64 0.61 -9.12
C VAL A 33 14.94 -0.35 -8.14
N ARG A 34 15.53 -1.53 -7.90
CA ARG A 34 14.90 -2.67 -7.20
C ARG A 34 14.47 -2.42 -5.75
N ASP A 35 15.10 -1.47 -5.05
CA ASP A 35 14.92 -1.28 -3.60
C ASP A 35 14.36 0.09 -3.21
N SER A 36 13.60 0.73 -4.10
CA SER A 36 13.02 2.05 -3.84
C SER A 36 11.52 1.98 -3.61
N TYR A 37 11.09 2.39 -2.40
CA TYR A 37 9.68 2.61 -2.09
C TYR A 37 9.34 4.08 -2.32
N PHE A 38 8.33 4.33 -3.14
CA PHE A 38 7.79 5.66 -3.36
C PHE A 38 6.64 5.93 -2.36
N SER A 39 6.91 6.73 -1.34
CA SER A 39 5.88 7.18 -0.39
C SER A 39 5.36 8.57 -0.77
N PHE A 40 4.04 8.70 -0.87
CA PHE A 40 3.35 9.98 -1.02
C PHE A 40 2.13 10.05 -0.09
N ALA A 41 1.66 11.25 0.21
CA ALA A 41 0.50 11.49 1.06
C ALA A 41 -0.49 12.44 0.36
N LEU A 42 -1.78 12.13 0.44
CA LEU A 42 -2.87 12.94 -0.08
C LEU A 42 -3.79 13.36 1.07
N PHE A 43 -4.16 14.64 1.12
CA PHE A 43 -5.00 15.21 2.17
C PHE A 43 -6.32 15.71 1.57
N TYR A 44 -7.44 15.30 2.16
CA TYR A 44 -8.79 15.65 1.69
C TYR A 44 -9.52 16.46 2.76
N SER A 45 -10.25 17.51 2.35
CA SER A 45 -11.05 18.34 3.24
C SER A 45 -12.42 17.71 3.53
N SER A 46 -12.95 17.93 4.73
CA SER A 46 -14.22 17.38 5.22
C SER A 46 -15.45 17.82 4.44
N GLY A 47 -15.35 18.83 3.56
CA GLY A 47 -16.44 19.27 2.68
C GLY A 47 -16.63 18.42 1.41
N SER A 48 -15.73 17.47 1.15
CA SER A 48 -15.91 16.47 0.10
C SER A 48 -16.81 15.33 0.59
N ALA A 49 -17.52 14.64 -0.32
CA ALA A 49 -18.39 13.52 0.04
C ALA A 49 -17.65 12.54 0.96
N PRO A 50 -18.31 11.99 2.01
CA PRO A 50 -17.63 11.17 3.01
C PRO A 50 -16.95 9.97 2.34
N LEU A 51 -15.61 9.98 2.33
CA LEU A 51 -14.81 8.85 1.88
C LEU A 51 -15.00 7.70 2.88
N SER A 52 -15.86 6.76 2.52
CA SER A 52 -16.02 5.53 3.30
C SER A 52 -14.82 4.62 3.07
N SER A 53 -14.24 4.11 4.15
CA SER A 53 -13.18 3.08 4.13
C SER A 53 -13.60 1.88 3.27
N ASP A 54 -14.87 1.46 3.36
CA ASP A 54 -15.41 0.36 2.57
C ASP A 54 -15.43 0.66 1.07
N HIS A 55 -15.72 1.92 0.71
CA HIS A 55 -15.70 2.33 -0.69
C HIS A 55 -14.28 2.28 -1.26
N LEU A 56 -13.29 2.75 -0.50
CA LEU A 56 -11.87 2.69 -0.88
C LEU A 56 -11.38 1.24 -1.01
N LYS A 57 -11.73 0.35 -0.06
CA LYS A 57 -11.36 -1.07 -0.13
C LYS A 57 -11.96 -1.76 -1.35
N LYS A 58 -13.26 -1.52 -1.61
CA LYS A 58 -13.96 -2.09 -2.78
C LYS A 58 -13.40 -1.58 -4.10
N SER A 59 -13.14 -0.28 -4.21
CA SER A 59 -12.55 0.28 -5.43
C SER A 59 -11.13 -0.22 -5.64
N LEU A 60 -10.31 -0.30 -4.59
CA LEU A 60 -8.97 -0.88 -4.64
C LEU A 60 -8.98 -2.34 -5.12
N SER A 61 -9.85 -3.18 -4.56
CA SER A 61 -10.01 -4.58 -4.98
C SER A 61 -10.36 -4.70 -6.47
N LYS A 62 -11.26 -3.85 -6.97
CA LYS A 62 -11.59 -3.79 -8.41
C LYS A 62 -10.39 -3.34 -9.25
N THR A 63 -9.71 -2.26 -8.84
CA THR A 63 -8.52 -1.74 -9.55
C THR A 63 -7.41 -2.79 -9.62
N LEU A 64 -7.16 -3.53 -8.55
CA LEU A 64 -6.15 -4.60 -8.51
C LEU A 64 -6.44 -5.75 -9.48
N THR A 65 -7.68 -5.89 -9.97
CA THR A 65 -7.98 -6.86 -11.05
C THR A 65 -7.29 -6.47 -12.36
N TYR A 66 -7.20 -5.16 -12.63
CA TYR A 66 -6.51 -4.63 -13.82
C TYR A 66 -5.01 -4.42 -13.56
N TYR A 67 -4.65 -4.11 -12.31
CA TYR A 67 -3.29 -3.84 -11.86
C TYR A 67 -2.76 -4.99 -10.99
N TYR A 68 -2.97 -6.22 -11.44
CA TYR A 68 -2.67 -7.45 -10.71
C TYR A 68 -1.22 -7.60 -10.20
N PRO A 69 -0.16 -7.07 -10.86
CA PRO A 69 1.20 -7.21 -10.32
C PRO A 69 1.36 -6.56 -8.93
N PHE A 70 0.59 -5.52 -8.62
CA PHE A 70 0.65 -4.87 -7.31
C PHE A 70 0.09 -5.73 -6.18
N ALA A 71 -0.74 -6.74 -6.49
CA ALA A 71 -1.21 -7.72 -5.52
C ALA A 71 -0.25 -8.92 -5.37
N GLY A 72 0.84 -8.98 -6.14
CA GLY A 72 1.81 -10.07 -6.12
C GLY A 72 3.00 -9.84 -5.19
N ARG A 73 4.02 -10.68 -5.31
CA ARG A 73 5.30 -10.57 -4.56
C ARG A 73 6.49 -10.65 -5.49
N LEU A 74 7.57 -9.93 -5.18
CA LEU A 74 8.81 -10.04 -5.94
C LEU A 74 9.36 -11.46 -5.84
N ASN A 75 9.66 -12.06 -6.99
CA ASN A 75 10.16 -13.42 -7.06
C ASN A 75 11.62 -13.47 -6.58
N LYS A 76 11.85 -14.07 -5.41
CA LYS A 76 13.18 -14.18 -4.80
C LYS A 76 14.08 -15.17 -5.53
N ASP A 77 13.51 -16.21 -6.15
CA ASP A 77 14.25 -17.28 -6.82
C ASP A 77 14.81 -16.83 -8.18
N HIS A 78 14.19 -15.85 -8.82
CA HIS A 78 14.59 -15.29 -10.11
C HIS A 78 15.28 -13.92 -9.98
N HIS A 79 16.20 -13.78 -9.01
CA HIS A 79 17.00 -12.55 -8.81
C HIS A 79 16.18 -11.26 -8.71
N LEU A 80 14.94 -11.33 -8.18
CA LEU A 80 14.00 -10.21 -8.15
C LEU A 80 13.85 -9.55 -9.53
N SER A 81 13.75 -10.35 -10.60
CA SER A 81 13.55 -9.88 -11.98
C SER A 81 12.10 -10.04 -12.48
N SER A 82 11.23 -10.59 -11.64
CA SER A 82 9.81 -10.74 -11.91
C SER A 82 8.98 -10.61 -10.64
N VAL A 83 7.68 -10.39 -10.83
CA VAL A 83 6.67 -10.43 -9.78
C VAL A 83 5.81 -11.67 -9.97
N ASP A 84 5.70 -12.48 -8.92
CA ASP A 84 4.74 -13.57 -8.80
C ASP A 84 3.38 -12.96 -8.50
N CYS A 85 2.49 -12.95 -9.49
CA CYS A 85 1.15 -12.39 -9.40
C CYS A 85 0.19 -13.45 -8.83
N ASP A 86 0.38 -13.75 -7.54
CA ASP A 86 -0.28 -14.83 -6.79
C ASP A 86 -1.54 -14.38 -6.01
N ASP A 87 -2.00 -13.15 -6.26
CA ASP A 87 -3.12 -12.52 -5.56
C ASP A 87 -2.96 -12.49 -4.02
N TYR A 88 -1.72 -12.40 -3.52
CA TYR A 88 -1.46 -12.24 -2.08
C TYR A 88 -2.21 -11.01 -1.53
N GLY A 89 -2.22 -9.92 -2.29
CA GLY A 89 -2.92 -8.68 -1.98
C GLY A 89 -2.01 -7.56 -1.47
N VAL A 90 -2.63 -6.42 -1.22
CA VAL A 90 -2.00 -5.21 -0.67
C VAL A 90 -2.50 -4.94 0.75
N THR A 91 -1.62 -4.44 1.61
CA THR A 91 -2.02 -4.10 2.98
C THR A 91 -2.75 -2.76 2.99
N PHE A 92 -3.94 -2.74 3.58
CA PHE A 92 -4.73 -1.54 3.83
C PHE A 92 -4.82 -1.31 5.34
N VAL A 93 -4.36 -0.15 5.81
CA VAL A 93 -4.40 0.23 7.22
C VAL A 93 -5.31 1.42 7.40
N GLU A 94 -6.31 1.29 8.26
CA GLU A 94 -7.17 2.39 8.67
C GLU A 94 -6.74 2.87 10.06
N ALA A 95 -6.58 4.17 10.21
CA ALA A 95 -6.24 4.80 11.49
C ALA A 95 -7.08 6.06 11.71
N ARG A 96 -7.33 6.36 12.97
CA ARG A 96 -7.95 7.62 13.43
C ARG A 96 -6.90 8.43 14.16
N VAL A 97 -6.93 9.74 13.93
CA VAL A 97 -6.02 10.68 14.58
C VAL A 97 -6.87 11.69 15.33
N ALA A 98 -6.53 11.93 16.60
CA ALA A 98 -7.14 13.00 17.37
C ALA A 98 -6.52 14.34 16.91
N GLY A 99 -7.28 15.13 16.16
CA GLY A 99 -6.85 16.46 15.71
C GLY A 99 -7.49 16.86 14.37
N ASP A 100 -7.27 18.13 14.00
CA ASP A 100 -7.68 18.66 12.70
C ASP A 100 -6.53 18.61 11.70
N ILE A 101 -6.86 18.22 10.46
CA ILE A 101 -5.91 18.09 9.35
C ILE A 101 -5.27 19.45 9.02
N SER A 102 -5.98 20.57 9.23
CA SER A 102 -5.43 21.90 9.00
C SER A 102 -4.32 22.26 9.99
N GLY A 103 -4.41 21.76 11.22
CA GLY A 103 -3.36 21.87 12.23
C GLY A 103 -2.15 21.00 11.89
N LEU A 104 -2.39 19.78 11.36
CA LEU A 104 -1.33 18.88 10.93
C LEU A 104 -0.52 19.46 9.76
N LEU A 105 -1.18 20.05 8.76
CA LEU A 105 -0.51 20.63 7.58
C LEU A 105 0.40 21.83 7.92
N LYS A 106 0.14 22.50 9.05
CA LYS A 106 0.96 23.61 9.54
C LYS A 106 2.09 23.16 10.48
N SER A 107 2.10 21.88 10.85
CA SER A 107 3.05 21.31 11.80
C SER A 107 4.29 20.77 11.10
N PRO A 108 5.50 20.98 11.64
CA PRO A 108 6.70 20.27 11.20
C PRO A 108 6.61 18.74 11.41
N GLU A 109 5.61 18.26 12.14
CA GLU A 109 5.31 16.83 12.33
C GLU A 109 4.85 16.15 11.03
N LEU A 110 4.32 16.89 10.05
CA LEU A 110 3.93 16.34 8.74
C LEU A 110 5.13 15.70 8.02
N GLU A 111 6.26 16.40 8.01
CA GLU A 111 7.52 15.92 7.45
C GLU A 111 8.01 14.66 8.18
N LEU A 112 7.87 14.62 9.51
CA LEU A 112 8.21 13.44 10.30
C LEU A 112 7.29 12.26 10.00
N MET A 113 5.99 12.49 9.78
CA MET A 113 5.03 11.46 9.38
C MET A 113 5.34 10.90 7.99
N VAL A 114 5.62 11.77 7.01
CA VAL A 114 6.01 11.34 5.65
C VAL A 114 7.32 10.55 5.69
N LYS A 115 8.30 10.96 6.49
CA LYS A 115 9.54 10.21 6.71
C LYS A 115 9.29 8.85 7.38
N ARG A 116 8.36 8.77 8.34
CA ARG A 116 7.96 7.49 8.95
C ARG A 116 7.26 6.57 7.97
N LEU A 117 6.42 7.09 7.06
CA LEU A 117 5.83 6.30 5.97
C LEU A 117 6.89 5.69 5.04
N ARG A 118 8.01 6.38 4.82
CA ARG A 118 9.17 5.83 4.07
C ARG A 118 9.94 4.76 4.85
N ALA A 119 9.89 4.80 6.18
CA ALA A 119 10.64 3.88 7.05
C ALA A 119 9.94 2.53 7.26
N TYR A 120 8.63 2.42 6.97
CA TYR A 120 7.94 1.13 6.98
C TYR A 120 8.38 0.28 5.78
N SER A 121 9.44 -0.50 5.95
CA SER A 121 9.81 -1.55 5.00
C SER A 121 8.84 -2.74 5.11
N PRO A 122 8.61 -3.52 4.04
CA PRO A 122 7.77 -4.71 4.13
C PRO A 122 8.26 -5.77 5.12
N ASP A 123 9.55 -5.79 5.46
CA ASP A 123 10.11 -6.74 6.42
C ASP A 123 9.63 -6.45 7.86
N GLU A 124 9.39 -5.19 8.22
CA GLU A 124 8.76 -4.84 9.52
C GLU A 124 7.25 -5.16 9.54
N MET A 125 6.61 -5.24 8.38
CA MET A 125 5.20 -5.63 8.28
C MET A 125 5.00 -7.14 8.46
N LEU A 126 5.97 -7.95 8.04
CA LEU A 126 5.98 -9.41 8.26
C LEU A 126 6.25 -9.78 9.72
N SER A 127 7.12 -9.04 10.42
CA SER A 127 7.38 -9.28 11.86
C SER A 127 6.21 -8.86 12.75
N ALA A 128 5.45 -7.82 12.37
CA ALA A 128 4.25 -7.39 13.08
C ALA A 128 3.02 -8.29 12.90
N GLN A 129 3.11 -9.36 12.10
CA GLN A 129 2.09 -10.41 12.00
C GLN A 129 2.35 -11.60 12.95
N VAL A 130 3.50 -11.61 13.67
CA VAL A 130 3.92 -12.71 14.56
C VAL A 130 4.04 -12.23 16.02
N SER A 131 3.33 -11.16 16.41
CA SER A 131 3.32 -10.66 17.80
C SER A 131 1.92 -10.29 18.25
#